data_AF-A0A7X5HX23-F1
#
_entry.id   AF-A0A7X5HX23-F1
#
_cell.length_a   1.000
_cell.length_b   1.000
_cell.length_c   1.000
_cell.angle_alpha   90.00
_cell.angle_beta   90.00
_cell.angle_gamma   90.00
#
_symmetry.space_group_name_H-M   'P 1'
#
loop_
_entity.id
_entity.type
_entity.pdbx_description
1 polymer ?
#
loop_
_entity_poly.entity_id
_entity_poly.type
_entity_poly.pdbx_seq_one_letter_code
_entity_poly.pdbx_strand_id
1 'polypeptide(L)'
;MGRKKQLQWGILCLLVLGLVQHRFQPLVEGREIIIETEGRIAAIGTEERTVMETLLAMEEEIQAVALEAERIAGRVNTLKGEVEDLDGKVEREQESFRRNRETLQAVVQIYQKNGPGTFLEILLDSEDLTSFLRRVNILRDLLRNTGILMERLEESAALLEQMREGIAGRLALVEQEQARLRETLREKVALKEEREAYLASLEEQRYAYEAYLAEVRYAWEEVKPLFVLASAGFSRAVAAGSLPEEALEIEASFASITVRIREEVLNQLILDRPELPELAFGFEEERVRVSAVGETLVLKGRFVLAGENRLEYRAEEGTFLNLPLGEAALGELFAAGPLELDLAPLADGNRVTAVESVPGMMLLKVRPSWLE
;
A
#
# COMPACT_ATOMS: atom_id res chain seq x y z
N MET A 1 -41.59 -42.80 1.11
CA MET A 1 -40.81 -41.64 1.63
C MET A 1 -39.72 -41.11 0.67
N GLY A 2 -39.56 -41.63 -0.56
CA GLY A 2 -38.44 -41.27 -1.46
C GLY A 2 -38.68 -40.15 -2.49
N ARG A 3 -39.93 -39.84 -2.88
CA ARG A 3 -40.20 -38.85 -3.94
C ARG A 3 -40.20 -37.38 -3.49
N LYS A 4 -40.50 -37.10 -2.21
CA LYS A 4 -40.47 -35.72 -1.68
C LYS A 4 -39.05 -35.19 -1.43
N LYS A 5 -38.08 -36.07 -1.13
CA LYS A 5 -36.67 -35.67 -0.95
C LYS A 5 -35.99 -35.34 -2.29
N GLN A 6 -36.30 -36.03 -3.38
CA GLN A 6 -35.71 -35.69 -4.69
C GLN A 6 -36.18 -34.35 -5.25
N LEU A 7 -37.43 -33.93 -4.97
CA LEU A 7 -37.92 -32.62 -5.38
C LEU A 7 -37.29 -31.47 -4.57
N GLN A 8 -36.97 -31.69 -3.29
CA GLN A 8 -36.30 -30.70 -2.44
C GLN A 8 -34.84 -30.46 -2.82
N TRP A 9 -34.13 -31.50 -3.30
CA TRP A 9 -32.75 -31.35 -3.78
C TRP A 9 -32.68 -30.67 -5.16
N GLY A 10 -33.67 -30.91 -6.04
CA GLY A 10 -33.76 -30.21 -7.33
C GLY A 10 -34.01 -28.70 -7.22
N ILE A 11 -34.83 -28.28 -6.24
CA ILE A 11 -35.10 -26.85 -5.98
C ILE A 11 -33.88 -26.18 -5.31
N LEU A 12 -33.13 -26.90 -4.47
CA LEU A 12 -31.89 -26.40 -3.87
C LEU A 12 -30.79 -26.20 -4.94
N CYS A 13 -30.66 -27.11 -5.92
CA CYS A 13 -29.74 -26.94 -7.04
C CYS A 13 -30.13 -25.77 -7.97
N LEU A 14 -31.42 -25.51 -8.20
CA LEU A 14 -31.88 -24.35 -8.97
C LEU A 14 -31.69 -23.01 -8.24
N LEU A 15 -31.81 -23.00 -6.91
CA LEU A 15 -31.49 -21.82 -6.09
C LEU A 15 -29.98 -21.56 -6.01
N VAL A 16 -29.15 -22.61 -5.99
CA VAL A 16 -27.69 -22.47 -6.04
C VAL A 16 -27.21 -22.08 -7.45
N LEU A 17 -27.83 -22.58 -8.53
CA LEU A 17 -27.55 -22.10 -9.88
C LEU A 17 -27.99 -20.63 -10.09
N GLY A 18 -29.15 -20.23 -9.54
CA GLY A 18 -29.62 -18.84 -9.61
C GLY A 18 -28.75 -17.86 -8.80
N LEU A 19 -28.17 -18.29 -7.68
CA LEU A 19 -27.24 -17.48 -6.88
C LEU A 19 -25.84 -17.38 -7.50
N VAL A 20 -25.43 -18.35 -8.31
CA VAL A 20 -24.18 -18.27 -9.11
C VAL A 20 -24.36 -17.32 -10.30
N GLN A 21 -25.55 -17.27 -10.91
CA GLN A 21 -25.83 -16.32 -12.00
C GLN A 21 -25.90 -14.85 -11.54
N HIS A 22 -26.26 -14.58 -10.28
CA HIS A 22 -26.31 -13.20 -9.78
C HIS A 22 -24.93 -12.60 -9.43
N ARG A 23 -23.87 -13.42 -9.41
CA ARG A 23 -22.49 -12.92 -9.24
C ARG A 23 -21.77 -12.59 -10.56
N PHE A 24 -22.41 -12.82 -11.70
CA PHE A 24 -21.84 -12.59 -13.04
C PHE A 24 -22.55 -11.48 -13.85
N GLN A 25 -23.47 -10.72 -13.24
CA GLN A 25 -24.12 -9.59 -13.92
C GLN A 25 -23.29 -8.29 -14.09
N PRO A 26 -22.22 -7.96 -13.31
CA PRO A 26 -21.54 -6.68 -13.54
C PRO A 26 -20.79 -6.64 -14.90
N LEU A 27 -20.42 -7.82 -15.44
CA LEU A 27 -19.64 -7.91 -16.67
C LEU A 27 -20.43 -7.51 -17.94
N VAL A 28 -21.77 -7.62 -17.93
CA VAL A 28 -22.60 -7.32 -19.11
C VAL A 28 -23.04 -5.85 -19.14
N GLU A 29 -23.45 -5.29 -17.99
CA GLU A 29 -23.83 -3.87 -17.91
C GLU A 29 -22.63 -2.94 -18.14
N GLY A 30 -21.45 -3.26 -17.58
CA GLY A 30 -20.23 -2.48 -17.83
C GLY A 30 -19.81 -2.45 -19.30
N ARG A 31 -20.00 -3.56 -20.03
CA ARG A 31 -19.59 -3.69 -21.44
C ARG A 31 -20.47 -2.87 -22.40
N GLU A 32 -21.76 -2.76 -22.12
CA GLU A 32 -22.68 -1.94 -22.93
C GLU A 32 -22.39 -0.44 -22.77
N ILE A 33 -22.11 -0.01 -21.53
CA ILE A 33 -21.71 1.38 -21.20
C ILE A 33 -20.39 1.73 -21.90
N ILE A 34 -19.38 0.86 -21.82
CA ILE A 34 -18.07 1.03 -22.46
C ILE A 34 -18.20 1.29 -23.98
N ILE A 35 -19.02 0.50 -24.68
CA ILE A 35 -19.21 0.63 -26.13
C ILE A 35 -19.91 1.96 -26.48
N GLU A 36 -20.90 2.38 -25.68
CA GLU A 36 -21.58 3.67 -25.86
C GLU A 36 -20.62 4.84 -25.63
N THR A 37 -19.77 4.76 -24.60
CA THR A 37 -18.78 5.78 -24.27
C THR A 37 -17.69 5.88 -25.36
N GLU A 38 -17.17 4.76 -25.89
CA GLU A 38 -16.20 4.76 -27.00
C GLU A 38 -16.75 5.43 -28.27
N GLY A 39 -18.02 5.17 -28.60
CA GLY A 39 -18.68 5.78 -29.76
C GLY A 39 -18.82 7.30 -29.65
N ARG A 40 -19.03 7.81 -28.44
CA ARG A 40 -19.10 9.26 -28.16
C ARG A 40 -17.73 9.94 -28.27
N ILE A 41 -16.65 9.29 -27.84
CA ILE A 41 -15.27 9.80 -27.94
C ILE A 41 -14.87 10.09 -29.39
N ALA A 42 -15.27 9.21 -30.31
CA ALA A 42 -14.95 9.35 -31.72
C ALA A 42 -15.67 10.53 -32.40
N ALA A 43 -16.73 11.06 -31.79
CA ALA A 43 -17.55 12.13 -32.35
C ALA A 43 -17.14 13.56 -31.91
N ILE A 44 -16.21 13.69 -30.95
CA ILE A 44 -15.78 14.96 -30.35
C ILE A 44 -14.69 15.63 -31.21
N GLY A 45 -14.65 16.97 -31.24
CA GLY A 45 -13.61 17.74 -31.94
C GLY A 45 -12.20 17.54 -31.34
N THR A 46 -11.15 17.85 -32.11
CA THR A 46 -9.76 17.63 -31.65
C THR A 46 -9.38 18.49 -30.44
N GLU A 47 -9.85 19.74 -30.39
CA GLU A 47 -9.56 20.65 -29.27
C GLU A 47 -10.26 20.18 -27.99
N GLU A 48 -11.56 19.87 -28.06
CA GLU A 48 -12.34 19.35 -26.94
C GLU A 48 -11.77 18.05 -26.38
N ARG A 49 -11.35 17.15 -27.27
CA ARG A 49 -10.68 15.91 -26.88
C ARG A 49 -9.42 16.20 -26.06
N THR A 50 -8.57 17.14 -26.47
CA THR A 50 -7.36 17.46 -25.69
C THR A 50 -7.70 18.04 -24.32
N VAL A 51 -8.73 18.87 -24.20
CA VAL A 51 -9.12 19.40 -22.88
C VAL A 51 -9.73 18.28 -22.02
N MET A 52 -10.48 17.35 -22.62
CA MET A 52 -11.02 16.19 -21.93
C MET A 52 -9.93 15.26 -21.38
N GLU A 53 -8.91 14.96 -22.19
CA GLU A 53 -7.74 14.19 -21.76
C GLU A 53 -7.04 14.88 -20.58
N THR A 54 -6.91 16.21 -20.61
CA THR A 54 -6.36 16.95 -19.46
C THR A 54 -7.26 16.90 -18.22
N LEU A 55 -8.58 16.94 -18.38
CA LEU A 55 -9.51 16.84 -17.24
C LEU A 55 -9.47 15.47 -16.58
N LEU A 56 -9.34 14.41 -17.38
CA LEU A 56 -9.19 13.04 -16.85
C LEU A 56 -7.88 12.89 -16.09
N ALA A 57 -6.76 13.34 -16.65
CA ALA A 57 -5.48 13.32 -15.96
C ALA A 57 -5.51 14.13 -14.65
N MET A 58 -6.16 15.31 -14.65
CA MET A 58 -6.34 16.10 -13.43
C MET A 58 -7.20 15.39 -12.38
N GLU A 59 -8.27 14.70 -12.79
CA GLU A 59 -9.12 13.93 -11.89
C GLU A 59 -8.33 12.80 -11.24
N GLU A 60 -7.54 12.05 -12.01
CA GLU A 60 -6.65 10.99 -11.50
C GLU A 60 -5.67 11.54 -10.46
N GLU A 61 -5.02 12.68 -10.76
CA GLU A 61 -4.12 13.33 -9.82
C GLU A 61 -4.83 13.82 -8.55
N ILE A 62 -6.03 14.37 -8.68
CA ILE A 62 -6.85 14.82 -7.54
C ILE A 62 -7.20 13.64 -6.64
N GLN A 63 -7.62 12.51 -7.23
CA GLN A 63 -7.95 11.30 -6.48
C GLN A 63 -6.73 10.75 -5.74
N ALA A 64 -5.58 10.67 -6.40
CA ALA A 64 -4.33 10.24 -5.77
C ALA A 64 -3.94 11.14 -4.58
N VAL A 65 -3.98 12.46 -4.75
CA VAL A 65 -3.70 13.42 -3.67
C VAL A 65 -4.73 13.33 -2.55
N ALA A 66 -6.00 13.10 -2.86
CA ALA A 66 -7.07 12.96 -1.87
C ALA A 66 -6.88 11.69 -1.01
N LEU A 67 -6.56 10.55 -1.64
CA LEU A 67 -6.24 9.30 -0.94
C LEU A 67 -5.02 9.45 -0.05
N GLU A 68 -3.98 10.14 -0.53
CA GLU A 68 -2.80 10.43 0.29
C GLU A 68 -3.16 11.33 1.48
N ALA A 69 -3.97 12.37 1.28
CA ALA A 69 -4.43 13.25 2.34
C ALA A 69 -5.24 12.49 3.41
N GLU A 70 -6.09 11.55 3.00
CA GLU A 70 -6.84 10.68 3.92
C GLU A 70 -5.90 9.75 4.72
N ARG A 71 -4.94 9.11 4.05
CA ARG A 71 -3.93 8.27 4.71
C ARG A 71 -3.12 9.07 5.74
N ILE A 72 -2.67 10.28 5.39
CA ILE A 72 -1.97 11.17 6.33
C ILE A 72 -2.90 11.59 7.46
N ALA A 73 -4.17 11.88 7.20
CA ALA A 73 -5.14 12.20 8.26
C ALA A 73 -5.33 11.03 9.25
N GLY A 74 -5.40 9.78 8.77
CA GLY A 74 -5.41 8.60 9.63
C GLY A 74 -4.13 8.47 10.48
N ARG A 75 -2.97 8.76 9.88
CA ARG A 75 -1.68 8.78 10.59
C ARG A 75 -1.62 9.89 11.65
N VAL A 76 -2.16 11.08 11.37
CA VAL A 76 -2.30 12.18 12.33
C VAL A 76 -3.12 11.72 13.54
N ASN A 77 -4.28 11.09 13.31
CA ASN A 77 -5.16 10.64 14.39
C ASN A 77 -4.47 9.56 15.26
N THR A 78 -3.74 8.64 14.63
CA THR A 78 -2.98 7.61 15.35
C THR A 78 -1.89 8.26 16.21
N LEU A 79 -1.11 9.17 15.63
CA LEU A 79 -0.07 9.91 16.35
C LEU A 79 -0.65 10.75 17.50
N LYS A 80 -1.83 11.37 17.31
CA LYS A 80 -2.53 12.08 18.39
C LYS A 80 -2.91 11.15 19.55
N GLY A 81 -3.39 9.94 19.26
CA GLY A 81 -3.63 8.94 20.30
C GLY A 81 -2.34 8.53 21.02
N GLU A 82 -1.24 8.32 20.29
CA GLU A 82 0.07 8.03 20.90
C GLU A 82 0.59 9.19 21.77
N VAL A 83 0.35 10.44 21.34
CA VAL A 83 0.65 11.65 22.12
C VAL A 83 -0.14 11.65 23.43
N GLU A 84 -1.46 11.42 23.38
CA GLU A 84 -2.31 11.39 24.57
C GLU A 84 -1.89 10.29 25.56
N ASP A 85 -1.55 9.10 25.07
CA ASP A 85 -1.03 8.00 25.88
C ASP A 85 0.33 8.34 26.53
N LEU A 86 1.19 9.04 25.79
CA LEU A 86 2.49 9.51 26.29
C LEU A 86 2.31 10.64 27.32
N ASP A 87 1.41 11.59 27.10
CA ASP A 87 1.07 12.64 28.06
C ASP A 87 0.55 12.02 29.37
N GLY A 88 -0.31 11.01 29.28
CA GLY A 88 -0.77 10.27 30.46
C GLY A 88 0.34 9.51 31.19
N LYS A 89 1.38 9.04 30.49
CA LYS A 89 2.59 8.47 31.13
C LYS A 89 3.44 9.56 31.78
N VAL A 90 3.61 10.69 31.10
CA VAL A 90 4.34 11.87 31.59
C VAL A 90 3.70 12.40 32.88
N GLU A 91 2.38 12.54 32.94
CA GLU A 91 1.68 13.00 34.15
C GLU A 91 1.90 12.07 35.35
N ARG A 92 1.80 10.75 35.13
CA ARG A 92 2.07 9.74 36.17
C ARG A 92 3.51 9.81 36.67
N GLU A 93 4.45 9.97 35.75
CA GLU A 93 5.86 10.07 36.06
C GLU A 93 6.17 11.38 36.81
N GLN A 94 5.55 12.50 36.42
CA GLN A 94 5.64 13.78 37.14
C GLN A 94 5.06 13.71 38.56
N GLU A 95 3.96 12.98 38.75
CA GLU A 95 3.38 12.79 40.08
C GLU A 95 4.27 11.92 40.98
N SER A 96 4.87 10.85 40.42
CA SER A 96 5.89 10.04 41.09
C SER A 96 7.10 10.88 41.48
N PHE A 97 7.63 11.67 40.53
CA PHE A 97 8.73 12.61 40.74
C PHE A 97 8.43 13.60 41.86
N ARG A 98 7.24 14.19 41.89
CA ARG A 98 6.83 15.16 42.93
C ARG A 98 6.81 14.52 44.31
N ARG A 99 6.20 13.34 44.45
CA ARG A 99 6.16 12.56 45.70
C ARG A 99 7.56 12.21 46.20
N ASN A 100 8.43 11.77 45.29
CA ASN A 100 9.82 11.45 45.61
C ASN A 100 10.60 12.69 46.05
N ARG A 101 10.39 13.84 45.39
CA ARG A 101 11.00 15.12 45.77
C ARG A 101 10.54 15.61 47.14
N GLU A 102 9.25 15.50 47.46
CA GLU A 102 8.71 15.85 48.78
C GLU A 102 9.30 14.97 49.88
N THR A 103 9.43 13.67 49.62
CA THR A 103 10.07 12.71 50.54
C THR A 103 11.53 13.08 50.76
N LEU A 104 12.27 13.38 49.69
CA LEU A 104 13.66 13.80 49.77
C LEU A 104 13.80 15.13 50.51
N GLN A 105 12.92 16.10 50.26
CA GLN A 105 12.90 17.38 50.94
C GLN A 105 12.72 17.22 52.46
N ALA A 106 11.82 16.33 52.89
CA ALA A 106 11.65 16.03 54.32
C ALA A 106 12.93 15.44 54.93
N VAL A 107 13.56 14.49 54.23
CA VAL A 107 14.84 13.89 54.67
C VAL A 107 15.95 14.95 54.77
N VAL A 108 16.10 15.80 53.76
CA VAL A 108 17.11 16.87 53.73
C VAL A 108 16.85 17.92 54.83
N GLN A 109 15.59 18.31 55.06
CA GLN A 109 15.25 19.26 56.13
C GLN A 109 15.55 18.69 57.53
N ILE A 110 15.29 17.39 57.75
CA ILE A 110 15.66 16.70 58.99
C ILE A 110 17.19 16.72 59.14
N TYR A 111 17.93 16.42 58.08
CA TYR A 111 19.39 16.48 58.08
C TYR A 111 19.95 17.89 58.38
N GLN A 112 19.41 18.93 57.74
CA GLN A 112 19.85 20.31 57.94
C GLN A 112 19.49 20.86 59.33
N LYS A 113 18.27 20.59 59.81
CA LYS A 113 17.83 21.07 61.14
C LYS A 113 18.60 20.43 62.28
N ASN A 114 18.95 19.15 62.12
CA ASN A 114 19.72 18.46 63.14
C ASN A 114 21.21 18.78 63.04
N GLY A 115 21.73 19.24 61.90
CA GLY A 115 23.15 19.58 61.74
C GLY A 115 24.08 18.35 61.77
N PRO A 116 25.32 18.48 61.28
CA PRO A 116 26.24 17.35 61.11
C PRO A 116 26.70 16.69 62.43
N GLY A 117 26.67 17.42 63.55
CA GLY A 117 27.07 16.89 64.87
C GLY A 117 26.07 15.93 65.50
N THR A 118 24.76 16.17 65.29
CA THR A 118 23.69 15.46 66.02
C THR A 118 23.53 14.01 65.57
N PHE A 119 23.85 13.67 64.32
CA PHE A 119 23.87 12.28 63.89
C PHE A 119 25.06 11.51 64.48
N LEU A 120 26.22 12.15 64.62
CA LEU A 120 27.36 11.55 65.33
C LEU A 120 27.04 11.40 66.81
N GLU A 121 26.38 12.37 67.44
CA GLU A 121 25.91 12.26 68.82
C GLU A 121 24.88 11.14 68.99
N ILE A 122 23.87 11.03 68.12
CA ILE A 122 22.86 9.94 68.16
C ILE A 122 23.53 8.56 67.96
N LEU A 123 24.58 8.47 67.15
CA LEU A 123 25.35 7.25 67.00
C LEU A 123 26.14 6.95 68.29
N LEU A 124 26.84 7.95 68.85
CA LEU A 124 27.70 7.81 70.04
C LEU A 124 26.92 7.66 71.36
N ASP A 125 25.68 8.12 71.43
CA ASP A 125 24.75 8.01 72.58
C ASP A 125 24.02 6.65 72.60
N SER A 126 24.75 5.58 72.25
CA SER A 126 24.22 4.21 72.25
C SER A 126 24.67 3.46 73.49
N GLU A 127 23.73 2.79 74.17
CA GLU A 127 23.94 2.11 75.45
C GLU A 127 24.89 0.90 75.35
N ASP A 128 25.02 0.32 74.15
CA ASP A 128 25.85 -0.86 73.88
C ASP A 128 26.29 -0.95 72.40
N LEU A 129 27.34 -1.74 72.14
CA LEU A 129 27.94 -1.92 70.80
C LEU A 129 26.94 -2.48 69.76
N THR A 130 25.97 -3.29 70.18
CA THR A 130 24.92 -3.84 69.30
C THR A 130 23.99 -2.73 68.85
N SER A 131 23.58 -1.86 69.78
CA SER A 131 22.76 -0.68 69.52
C SER A 131 23.47 0.32 68.60
N PHE A 132 24.78 0.54 68.81
CA PHE A 132 25.63 1.35 67.91
C PHE A 132 25.61 0.80 66.47
N LEU A 133 25.97 -0.48 66.29
CA LEU A 133 26.04 -1.13 64.98
C LEU A 133 24.69 -1.15 64.25
N ARG A 134 23.59 -1.28 64.99
CA ARG A 134 22.23 -1.23 64.43
C ARG A 134 21.88 0.16 63.89
N ARG A 135 22.21 1.22 64.63
CA ARG A 135 22.01 2.62 64.20
C ARG A 135 22.88 2.97 62.98
N VAL A 136 24.13 2.50 62.95
CA VAL A 136 25.03 2.65 61.78
C VAL A 136 24.43 1.99 60.53
N ASN A 137 23.92 0.76 60.66
CA ASN A 137 23.30 0.06 59.52
C ASN A 137 22.05 0.78 59.01
N ILE A 138 21.16 1.24 59.90
CA ILE A 138 19.97 2.02 59.52
C ILE A 138 20.37 3.30 58.76
N LEU A 139 21.40 4.00 59.24
CA LEU A 139 21.88 5.24 58.62
C LEU A 139 22.52 4.97 57.25
N ARG A 140 23.27 3.88 57.13
CA ARG A 140 23.83 3.42 55.85
C ARG A 140 22.73 3.09 54.84
N ASP A 141 21.70 2.37 55.27
CA ASP A 141 20.57 1.99 54.41
C ASP A 141 19.76 3.22 54.00
N LEU A 142 19.58 4.19 54.90
CA LEU A 142 18.91 5.45 54.61
C LEU A 142 19.68 6.29 53.58
N LEU A 143 21.00 6.44 53.74
CA LEU A 143 21.85 7.15 52.78
C LEU A 143 21.85 6.46 51.40
N ARG A 144 21.93 5.12 51.39
CA ARG A 144 21.86 4.34 50.15
C ARG A 144 20.53 4.52 49.43
N ASN A 145 19.42 4.41 50.15
CA ASN A 145 18.08 4.58 49.59
C ASN A 145 17.84 6.02 49.09
N THR A 146 18.40 7.01 49.77
CA THR A 146 18.32 8.42 49.36
C THR A 146 19.11 8.68 48.09
N GLY A 147 20.30 8.06 47.95
CA GLY A 147 21.09 8.10 46.71
C GLY A 147 20.33 7.49 45.53
N ILE A 148 19.75 6.30 45.72
CA ILE A 148 18.91 5.63 44.70
C ILE A 148 17.71 6.50 44.31
N LEU A 149 17.11 7.22 45.27
CA LEU A 149 15.98 8.10 45.01
C LEU A 149 16.37 9.32 44.16
N MET A 150 17.54 9.92 44.41
CA MET A 150 18.06 11.04 43.62
C MET A 150 18.40 10.61 42.18
N GLU A 151 19.05 9.47 42.02
CA GLU A 151 19.44 8.92 40.71
C GLU A 151 18.19 8.65 39.84
N ARG A 152 17.14 8.05 40.43
CA ARG A 152 15.84 7.87 39.76
C ARG A 152 15.15 9.20 39.40
N LEU A 153 15.33 10.24 40.22
CA LEU A 153 14.76 11.57 39.95
C LEU A 153 15.43 12.22 38.73
N GLU A 154 16.76 12.12 38.63
CA GLU A 154 17.52 12.65 37.49
C GLU A 154 17.17 11.91 36.18
N GLU A 155 17.12 10.57 36.22
CA GLU A 155 16.71 9.75 35.08
C GLU A 155 15.29 10.08 34.61
N SER A 156 14.34 10.21 35.55
CA SER A 156 12.95 10.55 35.28
C SER A 156 12.80 11.93 34.64
N ALA A 157 13.53 12.94 35.14
CA ALA A 157 13.52 14.29 34.57
C ALA A 157 14.06 14.35 33.14
N ALA A 158 15.17 13.64 32.87
CA ALA A 158 15.75 13.58 31.53
C ALA A 158 14.82 12.87 30.53
N LEU A 159 14.19 11.77 30.94
CA LEU A 159 13.23 11.03 30.12
C LEU A 159 12.01 11.88 29.76
N LEU A 160 11.47 12.61 30.73
CA LEU A 160 10.31 13.49 30.55
C LEU A 160 10.57 14.61 29.53
N GLU A 161 11.75 15.21 29.56
CA GLU A 161 12.12 16.28 28.62
C GLU A 161 12.26 15.72 27.19
N GLN A 162 12.94 14.58 27.06
CA GLN A 162 13.16 13.93 25.77
C GLN A 162 11.84 13.46 25.12
N MET A 163 10.89 12.98 25.93
CA MET A 163 9.55 12.61 25.48
C MET A 163 8.77 13.82 24.95
N ARG A 164 8.82 14.96 25.66
CA ARG A 164 8.12 16.19 25.24
C ARG A 164 8.62 16.73 23.90
N GLU A 165 9.93 16.85 23.74
CA GLU A 165 10.52 17.38 22.50
C GLU A 165 10.25 16.46 21.30
N GLY A 166 10.38 15.14 21.49
CA GLY A 166 10.17 14.16 20.42
C GLY A 166 8.74 14.13 19.89
N ILE A 167 7.75 14.32 20.75
CA ILE A 167 6.33 14.29 20.38
C ILE A 167 5.92 15.59 19.65
N ALA A 168 6.28 16.74 20.22
CA ALA A 168 5.93 18.04 19.63
C ALA A 168 6.52 18.20 18.22
N GLY A 169 7.76 17.75 18.01
CA GLY A 169 8.40 17.78 16.69
C GLY A 169 7.71 16.89 15.66
N ARG A 170 7.34 15.66 16.03
CA ARG A 170 6.66 14.71 15.12
C ARG A 170 5.25 15.19 14.75
N LEU A 171 4.49 15.71 15.71
CA LEU A 171 3.15 16.21 15.47
C LEU A 171 3.18 17.43 14.52
N ALA A 172 4.06 18.38 14.78
CA ALA A 172 4.19 19.59 13.95
C ALA A 172 4.53 19.26 12.48
N LEU A 173 5.46 18.31 12.25
CA LEU A 173 5.86 17.92 10.91
C LEU A 173 4.71 17.27 10.14
N VAL A 174 3.94 16.40 10.79
CA VAL A 174 2.81 15.72 10.16
C VAL A 174 1.62 16.67 9.92
N GLU A 175 1.35 17.62 10.83
CA GLU A 175 0.33 18.65 10.62
C GLU A 175 0.71 19.61 9.48
N GLN A 176 1.99 19.93 9.33
CA GLN A 176 2.50 20.72 8.21
C GLN A 176 2.33 19.98 6.86
N GLU A 177 2.67 18.69 6.81
CA GLU A 177 2.42 17.85 5.61
C GLU A 177 0.94 17.83 5.25
N GLN A 178 0.05 17.64 6.24
CA GLN A 178 -1.39 17.65 6.01
C GLN A 178 -1.90 18.99 5.48
N ALA A 179 -1.40 20.11 6.01
CA ALA A 179 -1.78 21.44 5.54
C ALA A 179 -1.37 21.67 4.08
N ARG A 180 -0.14 21.28 3.73
CA ARG A 180 0.39 21.40 2.36
C ARG A 180 -0.43 20.57 1.37
N LEU A 181 -0.77 19.32 1.69
CA LEU A 181 -1.59 18.49 0.80
C LEU A 181 -2.99 19.07 0.58
N ARG A 182 -3.61 19.63 1.63
CA ARG A 182 -4.92 20.29 1.50
C ARG A 182 -4.86 21.53 0.61
N GLU A 183 -3.77 22.28 0.66
CA GLU A 183 -3.55 23.44 -0.21
C GLU A 183 -3.40 22.99 -1.67
N THR A 184 -2.52 22.02 -1.93
CA THR A 184 -2.34 21.44 -3.27
C THR A 184 -3.65 20.88 -3.84
N LEU A 185 -4.46 20.21 -3.01
CA LEU A 185 -5.77 19.70 -3.43
C LEU A 185 -6.72 20.83 -3.84
N ARG A 186 -6.76 21.93 -3.09
CA ARG A 186 -7.60 23.09 -3.42
C ARG A 186 -7.18 23.74 -4.74
N GLU A 187 -5.88 23.90 -4.96
CA GLU A 187 -5.34 24.47 -6.20
C GLU A 187 -5.70 23.61 -7.41
N LYS A 188 -5.54 22.28 -7.30
CA LYS A 188 -5.89 21.35 -8.38
C LYS A 188 -7.39 21.35 -8.69
N VAL A 189 -8.25 21.37 -7.67
CA VAL A 189 -9.70 21.45 -7.87
C VAL A 189 -10.09 22.76 -8.57
N ALA A 190 -9.54 23.89 -8.15
CA ALA A 190 -9.82 25.18 -8.78
C ALA A 190 -9.38 25.22 -10.26
N LEU A 191 -8.20 24.65 -10.56
CA LEU A 191 -7.71 24.54 -11.94
C LEU A 191 -8.61 23.64 -12.80
N LYS A 192 -9.11 22.54 -12.24
CA LYS A 192 -10.06 21.66 -12.92
C LYS A 192 -11.36 22.40 -13.27
N GLU A 193 -11.94 23.13 -12.32
CA GLU A 193 -13.14 23.93 -12.52
C GLU A 193 -12.95 25.00 -13.64
N GLU A 194 -11.77 25.64 -13.69
CA GLU A 194 -11.43 26.58 -14.77
C GLU A 194 -11.43 25.91 -16.16
N ARG A 195 -10.89 24.68 -16.24
CA ARG A 195 -10.84 23.92 -17.50
C ARG A 195 -12.21 23.40 -17.94
N GLU A 196 -13.05 22.97 -17.00
CA GLU A 196 -14.45 22.62 -17.28
C GLU A 196 -15.23 23.84 -17.80
N ALA A 197 -14.98 25.03 -17.23
CA ALA A 197 -15.58 26.28 -17.71
C ALA A 197 -15.08 26.65 -19.12
N TYR A 198 -13.80 26.42 -19.43
CA TYR A 198 -13.26 26.60 -20.78
C TYR A 198 -13.93 25.67 -21.80
N LEU A 199 -14.07 24.37 -21.49
CA LEU A 199 -14.79 23.42 -22.34
C LEU A 199 -16.25 23.83 -22.56
N ALA A 200 -16.95 24.27 -21.51
CA ALA A 200 -18.31 24.77 -21.63
C ALA A 200 -18.43 25.97 -22.60
N SER A 201 -17.36 26.77 -22.73
CA SER A 201 -17.31 27.90 -23.66
C SER A 201 -17.08 27.51 -25.12
N LEU A 202 -16.54 26.31 -25.39
CA LEU A 202 -16.27 25.81 -26.74
C LEU A 202 -17.52 25.30 -27.45
N GLU A 203 -18.45 24.66 -26.72
CA GLU A 203 -19.58 23.94 -27.35
C GLU A 203 -20.95 24.18 -26.67
N GLU A 204 -21.04 25.07 -25.68
CA GLU A 204 -22.29 25.47 -25.00
C GLU A 204 -23.05 24.30 -24.31
N GLN A 205 -22.38 23.16 -24.03
CA GLN A 205 -22.99 21.94 -23.48
C GLN A 205 -22.22 21.35 -22.28
N ARG A 206 -21.98 22.15 -21.23
CA ARG A 206 -21.30 21.71 -19.99
C ARG A 206 -21.84 20.38 -19.42
N TYR A 207 -23.16 20.22 -19.41
CA TYR A 207 -23.82 19.02 -18.88
C TYR A 207 -23.50 17.74 -19.66
N ALA A 208 -23.25 17.83 -20.97
CA ALA A 208 -22.90 16.67 -21.77
C ALA A 208 -21.50 16.14 -21.39
N TYR A 209 -20.55 17.05 -21.15
CA TYR A 209 -19.19 16.71 -20.73
C TYR A 209 -19.11 16.21 -19.29
N GLU A 210 -19.84 16.83 -18.36
CA GLU A 210 -19.91 16.36 -16.97
C GLU A 210 -20.49 14.94 -16.90
N ALA A 211 -21.56 14.66 -17.65
CA ALA A 211 -22.15 13.32 -17.74
C ALA A 211 -21.16 12.32 -18.36
N TYR A 212 -20.48 12.72 -19.43
CA TYR A 212 -19.49 11.90 -20.10
C TYR A 212 -18.28 11.55 -19.19
N LEU A 213 -17.71 12.53 -18.48
CA LEU A 213 -16.63 12.29 -17.50
C LEU A 213 -17.08 11.35 -16.38
N ALA A 214 -18.35 11.45 -15.97
CA ALA A 214 -18.92 10.56 -14.98
C ALA A 214 -19.06 9.12 -15.50
N GLU A 215 -19.45 8.93 -16.76
CA GLU A 215 -19.52 7.61 -17.43
C GLU A 215 -18.13 6.97 -17.52
N VAL A 216 -17.11 7.71 -17.98
CA VAL A 216 -15.71 7.22 -18.05
C VAL A 216 -15.22 6.81 -16.66
N ARG A 217 -15.46 7.63 -15.64
CA ARG A 217 -15.06 7.31 -14.26
C ARG A 217 -15.76 6.07 -13.72
N TYR A 218 -17.05 5.93 -14.00
CA TYR A 218 -17.79 4.73 -13.58
C TYR A 218 -17.23 3.47 -14.26
N ALA A 219 -16.99 3.53 -15.57
CA ALA A 219 -16.38 2.42 -16.31
C ALA A 219 -14.97 2.09 -15.78
N TRP A 220 -14.17 3.09 -15.41
CA TRP A 220 -12.84 2.89 -14.82
C TRP A 220 -12.91 2.13 -13.49
N GLU A 221 -13.81 2.52 -12.59
CA GLU A 221 -13.98 1.86 -11.29
C GLU A 221 -14.49 0.41 -11.40
N GLU A 222 -15.19 0.08 -12.49
CA GLU A 222 -15.61 -1.30 -12.77
C GLU A 222 -14.47 -2.14 -13.39
N VAL A 223 -13.64 -1.55 -14.27
CA VAL A 223 -12.56 -2.27 -14.95
C VAL A 223 -11.35 -2.50 -14.04
N LYS A 224 -11.03 -1.55 -13.14
CA LYS A 224 -9.87 -1.65 -12.24
C LYS A 224 -9.86 -2.94 -11.40
N PRO A 225 -10.94 -3.31 -10.69
CA PRO A 225 -10.98 -4.58 -9.94
C PRO A 225 -10.86 -5.81 -10.82
N LEU A 226 -11.39 -5.77 -12.04
CA LEU A 226 -11.30 -6.89 -13.00
C LEU A 226 -9.85 -7.10 -13.46
N PHE A 227 -9.14 -6.01 -13.78
CA PHE A 227 -7.72 -6.08 -14.11
C PHE A 227 -6.90 -6.65 -12.94
N VAL A 228 -7.11 -6.15 -11.73
CA VAL A 228 -6.42 -6.64 -10.51
C VAL A 228 -6.68 -8.13 -10.28
N LEU A 229 -7.93 -8.57 -10.46
CA LEU A 229 -8.29 -9.98 -10.32
C LEU A 229 -7.63 -10.85 -11.39
N ALA A 230 -7.64 -10.40 -12.65
CA ALA A 230 -7.06 -11.10 -13.78
C ALA A 230 -5.53 -11.21 -13.64
N SER A 231 -4.85 -10.11 -13.31
CA SER A 231 -3.40 -10.08 -13.13
C SER A 231 -2.96 -10.99 -11.99
N ALA A 232 -3.61 -10.90 -10.83
CA ALA A 232 -3.30 -11.76 -9.70
C ALA A 232 -3.62 -13.24 -9.98
N GLY A 233 -4.70 -13.51 -10.72
CA GLY A 233 -5.08 -14.84 -11.16
C GLY A 233 -4.07 -15.47 -12.12
N PHE A 234 -3.60 -14.69 -13.09
CA PHE A 234 -2.55 -15.07 -14.02
C PHE A 234 -1.21 -15.32 -13.30
N SER A 235 -0.74 -14.40 -12.45
CA SER A 235 0.52 -14.59 -11.70
C SER A 235 0.49 -15.88 -10.87
N ARG A 236 -0.64 -16.18 -10.22
CA ARG A 236 -0.83 -17.46 -9.50
C ARG A 236 -0.85 -18.68 -10.41
N ALA A 237 -1.40 -18.56 -11.62
CA ALA A 237 -1.43 -19.63 -12.61
C ALA A 237 -0.03 -20.05 -13.01
N VAL A 238 0.79 -19.06 -13.37
CA VAL A 238 2.17 -19.25 -13.79
C VAL A 238 3.00 -19.83 -12.64
N ALA A 239 2.90 -19.27 -11.43
CA ALA A 239 3.61 -19.76 -10.25
C ALA A 239 3.23 -21.20 -9.87
N ALA A 240 2.02 -21.65 -10.17
CA ALA A 240 1.59 -23.04 -9.96
C ALA A 240 2.13 -24.01 -11.02
N GLY A 241 3.00 -23.56 -11.94
CA GLY A 241 3.56 -24.39 -13.01
C GLY A 241 2.54 -24.71 -14.10
N SER A 242 1.52 -23.87 -14.30
CA SER A 242 0.46 -24.12 -15.30
C SER A 242 0.90 -23.83 -16.74
N LEU A 243 2.14 -23.41 -16.96
CA LEU A 243 2.70 -23.27 -18.31
C LEU A 243 3.05 -24.65 -18.86
N PRO A 244 2.43 -25.10 -19.96
CA PRO A 244 2.71 -26.42 -20.53
C PRO A 244 4.17 -26.50 -21.00
N GLU A 245 4.91 -27.54 -20.59
CA GLU A 245 6.30 -27.76 -21.03
C GLU A 245 6.41 -27.87 -22.55
N GLU A 246 5.39 -28.43 -23.20
CA GLU A 246 5.29 -28.61 -24.66
C GLU A 246 5.16 -27.28 -25.42
N ALA A 247 4.80 -26.20 -24.72
CA ALA A 247 4.58 -24.88 -25.29
C ALA A 247 5.84 -23.98 -25.25
N LEU A 248 6.93 -24.47 -24.61
CA LEU A 248 8.20 -23.78 -24.50
C LEU A 248 9.15 -24.27 -25.59
N GLU A 249 9.55 -23.39 -26.51
CA GLU A 249 10.59 -23.74 -27.47
C GLU A 249 11.96 -23.48 -26.85
N ILE A 250 12.68 -24.56 -26.56
CA ILE A 250 13.98 -24.49 -25.91
C ILE A 250 15.07 -24.73 -26.95
N GLU A 251 15.92 -23.74 -27.14
CA GLU A 251 17.15 -23.87 -27.93
C GLU A 251 18.35 -23.82 -26.97
N ALA A 252 18.98 -24.98 -26.77
CA ALA A 252 20.13 -25.11 -25.89
C ALA A 252 21.44 -25.01 -26.68
N SER A 253 22.35 -24.16 -26.21
CA SER A 253 23.76 -24.10 -26.64
C SER A 253 24.67 -24.42 -25.46
N PHE A 254 25.96 -24.67 -25.73
CA PHE A 254 26.94 -24.98 -24.68
C PHE A 254 27.05 -23.89 -23.60
N ALA A 255 26.85 -22.62 -23.96
CA ALA A 255 27.04 -21.48 -23.07
C ALA A 255 25.74 -20.82 -22.58
N SER A 256 24.59 -21.12 -23.20
CA SER A 256 23.30 -20.52 -22.87
C SER A 256 22.12 -21.37 -23.35
N ILE A 257 21.02 -21.30 -22.62
CA ILE A 257 19.72 -21.81 -23.04
C ILE A 257 18.87 -20.60 -23.46
N THR A 258 18.22 -20.68 -24.62
CA THR A 258 17.22 -19.69 -25.06
C THR A 258 15.85 -20.34 -24.99
N VAL A 259 14.94 -19.78 -24.20
CA VAL A 259 13.55 -20.24 -24.11
C VAL A 259 12.67 -19.24 -24.83
N ARG A 260 11.84 -19.70 -25.76
CA ARG A 260 10.84 -18.86 -26.45
C ARG A 260 9.45 -19.19 -25.93
N ILE A 261 8.72 -18.15 -25.53
CA ILE A 261 7.34 -18.22 -25.05
C ILE A 261 6.48 -17.42 -26.01
N ARG A 262 5.58 -18.07 -26.76
CA ARG A 262 4.68 -17.37 -27.67
C ARG A 262 3.49 -16.76 -26.92
N GLU A 263 2.93 -15.67 -27.44
CA GLU A 263 1.76 -15.02 -26.83
C GLU A 263 0.55 -15.95 -26.74
N GLU A 264 0.35 -16.85 -27.70
CA GLU A 264 -0.77 -17.79 -27.69
C GLU A 264 -0.75 -18.70 -26.47
N VAL A 265 0.43 -19.02 -25.94
CA VAL A 265 0.58 -19.86 -24.74
C VAL A 265 0.06 -19.13 -23.51
N LEU A 266 0.42 -17.85 -23.36
CA LEU A 266 -0.03 -17.03 -22.24
C LEU A 266 -1.53 -16.73 -22.35
N ASN A 267 -2.00 -16.46 -23.55
CA ASN A 267 -3.42 -16.19 -23.80
C ASN A 267 -4.28 -17.44 -23.59
N GLN A 268 -3.81 -18.63 -23.99
CA GLN A 268 -4.52 -19.88 -23.75
C GLN A 268 -4.61 -20.19 -22.25
N LEU A 269 -3.56 -19.90 -21.47
CA LEU A 269 -3.57 -20.07 -20.00
C LEU A 269 -4.69 -19.26 -19.32
N ILE A 270 -5.02 -18.10 -19.88
CA ILE A 270 -6.12 -17.24 -19.40
C ILE A 270 -7.46 -17.80 -19.89
N LEU A 271 -7.56 -18.18 -21.16
CA LEU A 271 -8.79 -18.71 -21.77
C LEU A 271 -9.26 -20.03 -21.14
N ASP A 272 -8.32 -20.88 -20.70
CA ASP A 272 -8.63 -22.14 -20.03
C ASP A 272 -9.23 -21.94 -18.62
N ARG A 273 -9.31 -20.70 -18.15
CA ARG A 273 -9.79 -20.32 -16.81
C ARG A 273 -10.96 -19.34 -16.92
N PRO A 274 -12.19 -19.84 -17.10
CA PRO A 274 -13.38 -18.99 -17.24
C PRO A 274 -13.68 -18.12 -15.99
N GLU A 275 -13.06 -18.42 -14.85
CA GLU A 275 -13.10 -17.60 -13.64
C GLU A 275 -12.23 -16.32 -13.70
N LEU A 276 -11.30 -16.22 -14.65
CA LEU A 276 -10.47 -15.04 -14.84
C LEU A 276 -11.15 -14.06 -15.81
N PRO A 277 -11.17 -12.75 -15.49
CA PRO A 277 -11.61 -11.74 -16.45
C PRO A 277 -10.75 -11.75 -17.73
N GLU A 278 -11.32 -11.27 -18.84
CA GLU A 278 -10.64 -11.19 -20.14
C GLU A 278 -9.31 -10.41 -20.00
N LEU A 279 -8.19 -11.08 -20.26
CA LEU A 279 -6.84 -10.53 -20.30
C LEU A 279 -6.13 -11.12 -21.52
N ALA A 280 -5.39 -10.31 -22.27
CA ALA A 280 -4.62 -10.75 -23.42
C ALA A 280 -3.25 -10.08 -23.48
N PHE A 281 -2.27 -10.85 -23.93
CA PHE A 281 -0.90 -10.44 -24.18
C PHE A 281 -0.65 -10.36 -25.68
N GLY A 282 0.00 -9.29 -26.10
CA GLY A 282 0.56 -9.12 -27.43
C GLY A 282 2.04 -8.78 -27.31
N PHE A 283 2.91 -9.59 -27.89
CA PHE A 283 4.35 -9.30 -27.91
C PHE A 283 4.69 -8.47 -29.15
N GLU A 284 5.24 -7.28 -28.91
CA GLU A 284 5.71 -6.34 -29.93
C GLU A 284 7.25 -6.26 -29.86
N GLU A 285 7.87 -5.56 -30.80
CA GLU A 285 9.31 -5.30 -30.77
C GLU A 285 9.65 -4.42 -29.55
N GLU A 286 10.48 -4.95 -28.64
CA GLU A 286 10.91 -4.32 -27.36
C GLU A 286 9.80 -4.00 -26.35
N ARG A 287 8.52 -4.17 -26.72
CA ARG A 287 7.36 -3.84 -25.91
C ARG A 287 6.41 -5.03 -25.80
N VAL A 288 5.67 -5.04 -24.71
CA VAL A 288 4.58 -5.99 -24.47
C VAL A 288 3.32 -5.18 -24.26
N ARG A 289 2.29 -5.54 -25.02
CA ARG A 289 0.93 -5.05 -24.87
C ARG A 289 0.16 -5.99 -23.98
N VAL A 290 -0.50 -5.45 -22.97
CA VAL A 290 -1.43 -6.17 -22.10
C VAL A 290 -2.78 -5.48 -22.21
N SER A 291 -3.79 -6.19 -22.69
CA SER A 291 -5.15 -5.67 -22.78
C SER A 291 -6.09 -6.41 -21.83
N ALA A 292 -7.08 -5.71 -21.30
CA ALA A 292 -8.08 -6.26 -20.39
C ALA A 292 -9.48 -5.79 -20.76
N VAL A 293 -10.46 -6.68 -20.56
CA VAL A 293 -11.87 -6.44 -20.94
C VAL A 293 -11.96 -6.06 -22.43
N GLY A 294 -11.36 -6.88 -23.30
CA GLY A 294 -11.17 -6.55 -24.72
C GLY A 294 -10.05 -5.54 -24.95
N GLU A 295 -10.32 -4.51 -25.74
CA GLU A 295 -9.38 -3.43 -26.08
C GLU A 295 -9.67 -2.12 -25.32
N THR A 296 -10.53 -2.19 -24.31
CA THR A 296 -10.96 -1.02 -23.55
C THR A 296 -9.87 -0.51 -22.62
N LEU A 297 -9.14 -1.41 -21.95
CA LEU A 297 -7.91 -1.09 -21.22
C LEU A 297 -6.74 -1.72 -21.95
N VAL A 298 -5.78 -0.90 -22.36
CA VAL A 298 -4.56 -1.34 -23.04
C VAL A 298 -3.36 -0.73 -22.34
N LEU A 299 -2.45 -1.57 -21.87
CA LEU A 299 -1.19 -1.17 -21.26
C LEU A 299 -0.06 -1.55 -22.21
N LYS A 300 0.93 -0.68 -22.35
CA LYS A 300 2.17 -0.95 -23.07
C LYS A 300 3.34 -0.80 -22.12
N GLY A 301 4.21 -1.79 -22.13
CA GLY A 301 5.31 -1.86 -21.18
C GLY A 301 6.29 -2.94 -21.55
N ARG A 302 7.00 -3.44 -20.54
CA ARG A 302 8.02 -4.48 -20.75
C ARG A 302 8.18 -5.31 -19.50
N PHE A 303 8.55 -6.57 -19.70
CA PHE A 303 8.96 -7.44 -18.61
C PHE A 303 10.39 -7.13 -18.20
N VAL A 304 10.61 -6.97 -16.90
CA VAL A 304 11.92 -6.75 -16.30
C VAL A 304 12.22 -7.84 -15.28
N LEU A 305 13.50 -8.19 -15.14
CA LEU A 305 13.92 -9.16 -14.14
C LEU A 305 13.80 -8.57 -12.73
N ALA A 306 12.96 -9.20 -11.90
CA ALA A 306 12.69 -8.84 -10.50
C ALA A 306 13.17 -9.96 -9.54
N GLY A 307 14.31 -10.58 -9.86
CA GLY A 307 14.90 -11.67 -9.08
C GLY A 307 15.69 -12.65 -9.96
N GLU A 308 15.92 -13.86 -9.48
CA GLU A 308 16.66 -14.89 -10.24
C GLU A 308 15.82 -15.49 -11.37
N ASN A 309 14.52 -15.73 -11.14
CA ASN A 309 13.60 -16.36 -12.09
C ASN A 309 12.21 -15.70 -12.09
N ARG A 310 12.12 -14.43 -11.66
CA ARG A 310 10.87 -13.67 -11.64
C ARG A 310 10.93 -12.52 -12.62
N LEU A 311 9.89 -12.41 -13.44
CA LEU A 311 9.68 -11.29 -14.36
C LEU A 311 8.52 -10.45 -13.88
N GLU A 312 8.70 -9.14 -13.83
CA GLU A 312 7.68 -8.17 -13.46
C GLU A 312 7.30 -7.36 -14.69
N TYR A 313 6.00 -7.25 -14.98
CA TYR A 313 5.53 -6.35 -16.02
C TYR A 313 5.53 -4.91 -15.52
N ARG A 314 6.33 -4.05 -16.16
CA ARG A 314 6.33 -2.62 -15.91
C ARG A 314 5.60 -1.92 -17.05
N ALA A 315 4.39 -1.43 -16.75
CA ALA A 315 3.67 -0.55 -17.65
C ALA A 315 4.39 0.80 -17.76
N GLU A 316 4.50 1.31 -18.98
CA GLU A 316 5.11 2.62 -19.29
C GLU A 316 4.08 3.60 -19.83
N GLU A 317 3.13 3.08 -20.59
CA GLU A 317 2.04 3.82 -21.21
C GLU A 317 0.76 3.01 -21.02
N GLY A 318 -0.38 3.68 -20.94
CA GLY A 318 -1.67 3.02 -20.91
C GLY A 318 -2.74 3.86 -21.57
N THR A 319 -3.76 3.20 -22.08
CA THR A 319 -4.97 3.85 -22.60
C THR A 319 -6.20 3.15 -22.05
N PHE A 320 -7.19 3.95 -21.68
CA PHE A 320 -8.52 3.50 -21.32
C PHE A 320 -9.55 4.18 -22.21
N LEU A 321 -10.40 3.41 -22.90
CA LEU A 321 -11.35 3.93 -23.91
C LEU A 321 -10.66 4.82 -24.97
N ASN A 322 -9.44 4.46 -25.38
CA ASN A 322 -8.56 5.25 -26.26
C ASN A 322 -8.11 6.62 -25.72
N LEU A 323 -8.23 6.86 -24.41
CA LEU A 323 -7.72 8.05 -23.73
C LEU A 323 -6.45 7.66 -22.95
N PRO A 324 -5.38 8.46 -22.99
CA PRO A 324 -4.14 8.17 -22.28
C PRO A 324 -4.38 8.17 -20.76
N LEU A 325 -3.82 7.17 -20.08
CA LEU A 325 -3.80 7.08 -18.62
C LEU A 325 -2.61 7.85 -18.06
N GLY A 326 -2.82 8.56 -16.96
CA GLY A 326 -1.75 9.19 -16.19
C GLY A 326 -1.00 8.18 -15.31
N GLU A 327 0.13 8.64 -14.74
CA GLU A 327 0.95 7.82 -13.84
C GLU A 327 0.18 7.35 -12.60
N ALA A 328 -0.75 8.17 -12.10
CA ALA A 328 -1.59 7.84 -10.95
C ALA A 328 -2.50 6.64 -11.24
N ALA A 329 -3.23 6.66 -12.36
CA ALA A 329 -4.10 5.55 -12.77
C ALA A 329 -3.31 4.27 -13.04
N LEU A 330 -2.15 4.38 -13.70
CA LEU A 330 -1.25 3.23 -13.87
C LEU A 330 -0.81 2.66 -12.52
N GLY A 331 -0.41 3.51 -11.57
CA GLY A 331 -0.02 3.08 -10.23
C GLY A 331 -1.15 2.36 -9.48
N GLU A 332 -2.39 2.85 -9.60
CA GLU A 332 -3.56 2.22 -8.98
C GLU A 332 -3.83 0.79 -9.48
N LEU A 333 -3.68 0.55 -10.78
CA LEU A 333 -3.89 -0.79 -11.38
C LEU A 333 -2.95 -1.86 -10.78
N PHE A 334 -1.77 -1.45 -10.32
CA PHE A 334 -0.76 -2.34 -9.73
C PHE A 334 -0.65 -2.21 -8.21
N ALA A 335 -1.52 -1.44 -7.55
CA ALA A 335 -1.47 -1.21 -6.10
C ALA A 335 -1.67 -2.49 -5.27
N ALA A 336 -2.43 -3.46 -5.80
CA ALA A 336 -2.65 -4.77 -5.16
C ALA A 336 -1.49 -5.76 -5.38
N GLY A 337 -0.53 -5.41 -6.23
CA GLY A 337 0.61 -6.24 -6.60
C GLY A 337 0.88 -6.18 -8.10
N PRO A 338 2.15 -6.38 -8.51
CA PRO A 338 2.51 -6.38 -9.92
C PRO A 338 1.99 -7.62 -10.66
N LEU A 339 1.90 -7.49 -11.98
CA LEU A 339 1.72 -8.63 -12.87
C LEU A 339 3.07 -9.33 -13.04
N GLU A 340 3.19 -10.54 -12.51
CA GLU A 340 4.46 -11.28 -12.42
C GLU A 340 4.38 -12.63 -13.13
N LEU A 341 5.49 -13.03 -13.74
CA LEU A 341 5.71 -14.40 -14.17
C LEU A 341 6.82 -14.99 -13.30
N ASP A 342 6.43 -15.89 -12.40
CA ASP A 342 7.39 -16.71 -11.65
C ASP A 342 7.75 -17.95 -12.47
N LEU A 343 8.95 -17.93 -13.03
CA LEU A 343 9.49 -19.00 -13.86
C LEU A 343 10.28 -20.02 -13.04
N ALA A 344 10.36 -19.90 -11.71
CA ALA A 344 11.06 -20.87 -10.87
C ALA A 344 10.61 -22.33 -11.08
N PRO A 345 9.31 -22.65 -11.27
CA PRO A 345 8.88 -24.02 -11.57
C PRO A 345 9.46 -24.58 -12.87
N LEU A 346 9.74 -23.72 -13.85
CA LEU A 346 10.27 -24.09 -15.16
C LEU A 346 11.80 -24.05 -15.23
N ALA A 347 12.43 -23.37 -14.28
CA ALA A 347 13.85 -23.08 -14.35
C ALA A 347 14.72 -24.28 -13.94
N ASP A 348 14.22 -25.26 -13.17
CA ASP A 348 14.94 -26.47 -12.72
C ASP A 348 16.40 -26.22 -12.29
N GLY A 349 16.60 -25.19 -11.44
CA GLY A 349 17.92 -24.76 -10.97
C GLY A 349 18.71 -23.85 -11.91
N ASN A 350 18.24 -23.61 -13.14
CA ASN A 350 18.79 -22.61 -14.05
C ASN A 350 18.36 -21.19 -13.66
N ARG A 351 19.06 -20.19 -14.20
CA ARG A 351 18.82 -18.77 -13.89
C ARG A 351 18.52 -17.94 -15.11
N VAL A 352 17.43 -17.17 -15.09
CA VAL A 352 17.13 -16.20 -16.15
C VAL A 352 18.08 -15.00 -16.03
N THR A 353 18.76 -14.67 -17.14
CA THR A 353 19.77 -13.60 -17.19
C THR A 353 19.34 -12.42 -18.06
N ALA A 354 18.45 -12.63 -19.03
CA ALA A 354 17.84 -11.56 -19.81
C ALA A 354 16.47 -11.96 -20.34
N VAL A 355 15.64 -10.94 -20.61
CA VAL A 355 14.34 -11.04 -21.25
C VAL A 355 14.28 -10.03 -22.39
N GLU A 356 13.81 -10.47 -23.56
CA GLU A 356 13.65 -9.66 -24.77
C GLU A 356 12.27 -9.94 -25.36
N SER A 357 11.54 -8.89 -25.78
CA SER A 357 10.27 -9.03 -26.49
C SER A 357 10.49 -8.85 -27.98
N VAL A 358 9.98 -9.78 -28.78
CA VAL A 358 9.94 -9.70 -30.24
C VAL A 358 8.51 -9.97 -30.72
N PRO A 359 8.16 -9.60 -31.95
CA PRO A 359 6.80 -9.81 -32.46
C PRO A 359 6.31 -11.25 -32.27
N GLY A 360 5.21 -11.42 -31.52
CA GLY A 360 4.53 -12.69 -31.25
C GLY A 360 5.16 -13.59 -30.17
N MET A 361 6.33 -13.25 -29.62
CA MET A 361 6.98 -14.07 -28.59
C MET A 361 7.94 -13.32 -27.67
N MET A 362 8.12 -13.85 -26.47
CA MET A 362 9.15 -13.45 -25.53
C MET A 362 10.35 -14.41 -25.61
N LEU A 363 11.56 -13.86 -25.64
CA LEU A 363 12.81 -14.59 -25.60
C LEU A 363 13.44 -14.45 -24.22
N LEU A 364 13.76 -15.58 -23.59
CA LEU A 364 14.45 -15.64 -22.31
C LEU A 364 15.84 -16.23 -22.51
N LYS A 365 16.87 -15.50 -22.06
CA LYS A 365 18.23 -16.04 -21.99
C LYS A 365 18.44 -16.61 -20.61
N VAL A 366 18.70 -17.91 -20.55
CA VAL A 366 18.85 -18.68 -19.32
C VAL A 366 20.28 -19.19 -19.24
N ARG A 367 20.92 -18.95 -18.09
CA ARG A 367 22.22 -19.51 -17.77
C ARG A 367 22.00 -20.88 -17.15
N PRO A 368 22.59 -21.93 -17.73
CA PRO A 368 22.42 -23.26 -17.19
C PRO A 368 23.22 -23.46 -15.89
N SER A 369 22.66 -24.24 -14.97
CA SER A 369 23.23 -24.52 -13.65
C SER A 369 24.57 -25.28 -13.70
N TRP A 370 24.86 -26.00 -14.78
CA TRP A 370 26.13 -26.73 -14.96
C TRP A 370 27.34 -25.84 -15.33
N LEU A 371 27.14 -24.52 -15.44
CA LEU A 371 28.20 -23.53 -15.66
C LEU A 371 28.58 -22.74 -14.39
N GLU A 372 27.97 -23.08 -13.25
CA GLU A 372 28.38 -22.64 -11.91
C GLU A 372 29.30 -23.68 -11.26
#